data_AF-A0A914YSE5-F1
#
_entry.id   AF-A0A914YSE5-F1
#
_cell.length_a   1.000
_cell.length_b   1.000
_cell.length_c   1.000
_cell.angle_alpha   90.00
_cell.angle_beta   90.00
_cell.angle_gamma   90.00
#
_symmetry.space_group_name_H-M   'P 1'
#
loop_
_entity.id
_entity.type
_entity.pdbx_description
1 polymer ?
#
loop_
_entity_poly.entity_id
_entity_poly.type
_entity_poly.pdbx_seq_one_letter_code
_entity_poly.pdbx_strand_id
1 'polypeptide(L)'
;MRILSNSILEKHPKTALVYRIFETKYNATQPKTKTDLKNMMESDEAFEFHHTSNDHSIEHLNEWFESPESDTESFPSIQFFKEYDSPKWEPQFVSKSDIPLFDIGFRYPRRDNTVLVNLEA
;
A
#
# COMPACT_ATOMS: atom_id res chain seq x y z
N MET A 1 9.17 7.49 5.34
CA MET A 1 9.03 6.01 5.48
C MET A 1 10.18 5.32 6.22
N ARG A 2 11.47 5.65 6.01
CA ARG A 2 12.61 4.92 6.63
C ARG A 2 12.56 4.85 8.16
N ILE A 3 12.33 5.98 8.83
CA ILE A 3 12.29 6.04 10.31
C ILE A 3 11.15 5.17 10.86
N LEU A 4 9.95 5.31 10.28
CA LEU A 4 8.78 4.51 10.66
C LEU A 4 9.04 3.01 10.42
N SER A 5 9.59 2.65 9.26
CA SER A 5 9.97 1.28 8.91
C SER A 5 10.92 0.67 9.92
N ASN A 6 12.00 1.37 10.29
CA ASN A 6 12.93 0.86 11.29
C ASN A 6 12.25 0.65 12.65
N SER A 7 11.54 1.67 13.15
CA SER A 7 10.86 1.60 14.45
C SER A 7 9.83 0.47 14.55
N ILE A 8 9.02 0.28 13.51
CA ILE A 8 7.97 -0.75 13.49
C ILE A 8 8.57 -2.14 13.29
N LEU A 9 9.45 -2.31 12.29
CA LEU A 9 9.98 -3.63 11.93
C LEU A 9 11.03 -4.15 12.91
N GLU A 10 11.66 -3.30 13.71
CA GLU A 10 12.49 -3.75 14.85
C GLU A 10 11.64 -4.33 15.98
N LYS A 11 10.47 -3.74 16.27
CA LYS A 11 9.57 -4.21 17.33
C LYS A 11 8.68 -5.38 16.88
N HIS A 12 8.26 -5.37 15.63
CA HIS A 12 7.33 -6.33 15.05
C HIS A 12 7.90 -6.86 13.71
N PRO A 13 8.94 -7.72 13.76
CA PRO A 13 9.68 -8.15 12.58
C PRO A 13 8.87 -8.96 11.56
N LYS A 14 7.70 -9.48 11.96
CA LYS A 14 6.77 -10.21 11.09
C LYS A 14 5.58 -9.33 10.63
N THR A 15 5.86 -8.06 10.34
CA THR A 15 4.86 -7.09 9.87
C THR A 15 5.26 -6.58 8.49
N ALA A 16 4.27 -6.36 7.62
CA ALA A 16 4.45 -5.62 6.38
C ALA A 16 3.89 -4.21 6.56
N LEU A 17 4.63 -3.18 6.10
CA LEU A 17 4.09 -1.82 6.04
C LEU A 17 3.34 -1.65 4.73
N VAL A 18 2.03 -1.46 4.81
CA VAL A 18 1.15 -1.34 3.65
C VAL A 18 0.77 0.13 3.44
N TYR A 19 0.60 0.55 2.19
CA TYR A 19 0.14 1.88 1.83
C TYR A 19 -0.87 1.82 0.69
N ARG A 20 -1.73 2.85 0.60
CA ARG A 20 -2.70 3.00 -0.49
C ARG A 20 -2.03 3.66 -1.68
N ILE A 21 -2.32 3.17 -2.88
CA ILE A 21 -2.05 3.86 -4.14
C ILE A 21 -3.37 4.28 -4.74
N PHE A 22 -3.38 5.50 -5.28
CA PHE A 22 -4.50 6.03 -6.05
C PHE A 22 -4.06 6.26 -7.49
N GLU A 23 -4.96 5.99 -8.42
CA GLU A 23 -4.78 6.22 -9.84
C GLU A 23 -5.74 7.32 -10.30
N THR A 24 -5.25 8.20 -11.18
CA THR A 24 -6.06 9.24 -11.81
C THR A 24 -6.24 8.94 -13.29
N LYS A 25 -7.32 9.43 -13.90
CA LYS A 25 -7.48 9.38 -15.36
C LYS A 25 -6.30 10.04 -16.08
N TYR A 26 -6.00 9.58 -17.31
CA TYR A 26 -4.79 9.92 -18.11
C TYR A 26 -4.52 11.43 -18.32
N ASN A 27 -5.48 12.31 -18.05
CA ASN A 27 -5.33 13.77 -18.16
C ASN A 27 -5.87 14.55 -16.95
N ALA A 28 -6.18 13.87 -15.85
CA ALA A 28 -6.66 14.54 -14.65
C ALA A 28 -5.48 15.20 -13.92
N THR A 29 -5.72 16.34 -13.29
CA THR A 29 -4.73 17.01 -12.43
C THR A 29 -4.45 16.12 -11.23
N GLN A 30 -3.18 15.90 -10.89
CA GLN A 30 -2.84 15.12 -9.70
C GLN A 30 -3.31 15.84 -8.43
N PRO A 31 -4.02 15.14 -7.52
CA PRO A 31 -4.47 15.72 -6.27
C PRO A 31 -3.26 16.13 -5.41
N LYS A 32 -3.36 17.28 -4.73
CA LYS A 32 -2.31 17.78 -3.83
C LYS A 32 -2.67 17.63 -2.37
N THR A 33 -3.96 17.53 -2.08
CA THR A 33 -4.51 17.35 -0.73
C THR A 33 -5.43 16.14 -0.69
N LYS A 34 -5.70 15.63 0.52
CA LYS A 34 -6.74 14.63 0.77
C LYS A 34 -8.10 15.11 0.29
N THR A 35 -8.40 16.39 0.46
CA THR A 35 -9.66 17.01 -0.01
C THR A 35 -9.76 16.96 -1.53
N ASP A 36 -8.69 17.28 -2.26
CA ASP A 36 -8.67 17.18 -3.73
C ASP A 36 -8.92 15.74 -4.18
N LEU A 37 -8.20 14.79 -3.58
CA LEU A 37 -8.36 13.38 -3.90
C LEU A 37 -9.78 12.89 -3.63
N LYS A 38 -10.37 13.27 -2.48
CA LYS A 38 -11.74 12.92 -2.14
C LYS A 38 -12.73 13.45 -3.18
N ASN A 39 -12.63 14.73 -3.55
CA ASN A 39 -13.48 15.34 -4.57
C ASN A 39 -13.32 14.64 -5.93
N MET A 40 -12.08 14.27 -6.30
CA MET A 40 -11.81 13.53 -7.54
C MET A 40 -12.37 12.11 -7.52
N MET A 41 -12.39 11.45 -6.35
CA MET A 41 -13.04 10.14 -6.22
C MET A 41 -14.57 10.26 -6.33
N GLU A 42 -15.16 11.31 -5.76
CA GLU A 42 -16.60 11.60 -5.86
C GLU A 42 -17.04 11.95 -7.29
N SER A 43 -16.13 12.46 -8.14
CA SER A 43 -16.38 12.78 -9.54
C SER A 43 -15.91 11.71 -10.53
N ASP A 44 -15.54 10.52 -10.05
CA ASP A 44 -15.00 9.41 -10.86
C ASP A 44 -13.74 9.79 -11.66
N GLU A 45 -12.90 10.71 -11.17
CA GLU A 45 -11.63 11.10 -11.78
C GLU A 45 -10.41 10.43 -11.16
N ALA A 46 -10.54 9.92 -9.93
CA ALA A 46 -9.52 9.17 -9.21
C ALA A 46 -10.12 7.91 -8.57
N PHE A 47 -9.29 6.88 -8.41
CA PHE A 47 -9.70 5.58 -7.87
C PHE A 47 -8.59 4.98 -7.02
N GLU A 48 -8.94 4.09 -6.08
CA GLU A 48 -7.92 3.20 -5.49
C GLU A 48 -7.34 2.29 -6.59
N PHE A 49 -6.04 1.99 -6.50
CA PHE A 49 -5.36 1.15 -7.48
C PHE A 49 -6.14 -0.16 -7.73
N HIS A 50 -6.36 -0.48 -9.00
CA HIS A 50 -7.09 -1.69 -9.42
C HIS A 50 -8.51 -1.79 -8.82
N HIS A 51 -9.23 -0.67 -8.77
CA HIS A 51 -10.59 -0.51 -8.19
C HIS A 51 -11.67 -1.46 -8.71
N THR A 52 -11.40 -2.20 -9.79
CA THR A 52 -12.33 -3.24 -10.31
C THR A 52 -12.21 -4.56 -9.55
N SER A 53 -11.19 -4.70 -8.70
CA SER A 53 -10.99 -5.82 -7.77
C SER A 53 -10.94 -5.32 -6.32
N ASN A 54 -11.34 -6.17 -5.38
CA ASN A 54 -11.17 -5.89 -3.96
C ASN A 54 -9.87 -6.45 -3.39
N ASP A 55 -9.05 -7.10 -4.21
CA ASP A 55 -7.85 -7.83 -3.77
C ASP A 55 -6.76 -6.87 -3.26
N HIS A 56 -6.78 -5.60 -3.68
CA HIS A 56 -5.88 -4.54 -3.20
C HIS A 56 -6.53 -3.56 -2.21
N SER A 57 -7.81 -3.74 -1.88
CA SER A 57 -8.54 -2.80 -1.01
C SER A 57 -7.95 -2.76 0.40
N ILE A 58 -7.94 -1.58 1.01
CA ILE A 58 -7.52 -1.38 2.40
C ILE A 58 -8.72 -0.80 3.17
N GLU A 59 -8.95 -1.25 4.40
CA GLU A 59 -10.07 -0.81 5.23
C GLU A 59 -9.86 0.60 5.79
N HIS A 60 -10.94 1.30 6.13
CA HIS A 60 -10.92 2.64 6.74
C HIS A 60 -10.50 3.80 5.82
N LEU A 61 -10.96 3.80 4.56
CA LEU A 61 -10.67 4.90 3.61
C LEU A 61 -11.31 6.23 4.05
N ASN A 62 -12.55 6.20 4.55
CA ASN A 62 -13.24 7.41 4.99
C ASN A 62 -12.57 8.04 6.21
N GLU A 63 -12.20 7.23 7.19
CA GLU A 63 -11.48 7.66 8.38
C GLU A 63 -10.09 8.21 8.02
N TRP A 64 -9.46 7.68 6.97
CA TRP A 64 -8.21 8.23 6.45
C TRP A 64 -8.41 9.64 5.85
N PHE A 65 -9.50 9.86 5.11
CA PHE A 65 -9.86 11.19 4.60
C PHE A 65 -10.22 12.17 5.72
N GLU A 66 -10.85 11.72 6.81
CA GLU A 66 -11.22 12.55 7.95
C GLU A 66 -10.03 12.89 8.87
N SER A 67 -8.99 12.06 8.85
CA SER A 67 -7.78 12.33 9.63
C SER A 67 -7.03 13.56 9.10
N PRO A 68 -6.46 14.40 10.00
CA PRO A 68 -5.74 15.60 9.59
C PRO A 68 -4.68 15.31 8.53
N GLU A 69 -4.56 16.22 7.56
CA GLU A 69 -3.50 16.16 6.59
C GLU A 69 -2.16 16.44 7.29
N SER A 70 -1.18 15.57 7.06
CA SER A 70 0.18 15.76 7.55
C SER A 70 0.85 16.85 6.71
N ASP A 71 1.57 17.77 7.36
CA ASP A 71 2.39 18.73 6.62
C ASP A 71 3.60 18.02 5.98
N THR A 72 4.31 18.72 5.08
CA THR A 72 5.45 18.15 4.34
C THR A 72 6.62 17.76 5.25
N GLU A 73 6.65 18.30 6.47
CA GLU A 73 7.69 18.05 7.48
C GLU A 73 7.30 16.91 8.44
N SER A 74 6.04 16.45 8.38
CA SER A 74 5.52 15.39 9.23
C SER A 74 5.96 14.01 8.74
N PHE A 75 6.35 13.15 9.68
CA PHE A 75 6.57 11.75 9.38
C PHE A 75 5.23 11.03 9.17
N PRO A 76 5.15 10.09 8.21
CA PRO A 76 3.99 9.22 8.07
C PRO A 76 3.70 8.50 9.38
N SER A 77 2.41 8.36 9.71
CA SER A 77 1.93 7.62 10.88
C SER A 77 1.22 6.33 10.47
N ILE A 78 1.09 5.41 11.42
CA ILE A 78 0.28 4.19 11.24
C ILE A 78 -1.18 4.53 11.51
N GLN A 79 -2.06 4.18 10.57
CA GLN A 79 -3.50 4.33 10.76
C GLN A 79 -4.07 3.20 11.65
N PHE A 80 -3.74 1.94 11.34
CA PHE A 80 -4.19 0.78 12.10
C PHE A 80 -3.27 -0.43 11.87
N PHE A 81 -3.45 -1.47 12.69
CA PHE A 81 -2.84 -2.78 12.52
C PHE A 81 -3.94 -3.79 12.18
N LYS A 82 -3.65 -4.70 11.25
CA LYS A 82 -4.54 -5.79 10.85
C LYS A 82 -3.75 -7.09 10.76
N GLU A 83 -4.37 -8.18 11.21
CA GLU A 83 -3.85 -9.52 10.98
C GLU A 83 -4.04 -9.93 9.51
N TYR A 84 -3.06 -10.61 8.94
CA TYR A 84 -3.19 -11.17 7.59
C TYR A 84 -4.12 -12.40 7.64
N ASP A 85 -5.38 -12.19 7.27
CA ASP A 85 -6.46 -13.17 7.41
C ASP A 85 -7.01 -13.70 6.07
N SER A 86 -6.62 -13.09 4.95
CA SER A 86 -7.15 -13.41 3.63
C SER A 86 -6.03 -13.66 2.60
N PRO A 87 -5.95 -14.86 2.01
CA PRO A 87 -4.98 -15.15 0.94
C PRO A 87 -5.34 -14.49 -0.40
N LYS A 88 -6.50 -13.82 -0.51
CA LYS A 88 -6.87 -13.03 -1.69
C LYS A 88 -6.42 -11.59 -1.57
N TRP A 89 -6.04 -11.15 -0.37
CA TRP A 89 -5.56 -9.80 -0.17
C TRP A 89 -4.10 -9.71 -0.60
N GLU A 90 -3.87 -8.86 -1.60
CA GLU A 90 -2.59 -8.64 -2.27
C GLU A 90 -2.14 -7.18 -2.04
N PRO A 91 -1.83 -6.77 -0.80
CA PRO A 91 -1.47 -5.38 -0.52
C PRO A 91 -0.13 -5.01 -1.14
N GLN A 92 -0.01 -3.76 -1.55
CA GLN A 92 1.27 -3.15 -1.88
C GLN A 92 1.98 -2.79 -0.57
N PHE A 93 3.21 -3.29 -0.40
CA PHE A 93 3.95 -3.12 0.85
C PHE A 93 5.36 -2.56 0.63
N VAL A 94 5.84 -1.86 1.66
CA VAL A 94 7.23 -1.45 1.81
C VAL A 94 7.93 -2.44 2.71
N SER A 95 9.15 -2.78 2.31
CA SER A 95 9.96 -3.78 2.96
C SER A 95 11.38 -3.24 3.17
N LYS A 96 12.18 -3.90 4.01
CA LYS A 96 13.61 -3.60 4.12
C LYS A 96 14.34 -4.25 2.95
N SER A 97 15.42 -3.63 2.51
CA SER A 97 16.25 -4.16 1.41
C SER A 97 17.00 -5.46 1.76
N ASP A 98 16.96 -5.88 3.02
CA ASP A 98 17.60 -7.11 3.52
C ASP A 98 16.64 -8.32 3.56
N ILE A 99 15.39 -8.17 3.12
CA ILE A 99 14.48 -9.31 2.99
C ILE A 99 15.01 -10.26 1.90
N PRO A 100 15.10 -11.58 2.19
CA PRO A 100 15.60 -12.53 1.21
C PRO A 100 14.71 -12.56 -0.04
N LEU A 101 15.33 -12.61 -1.22
CA LEU A 101 14.62 -12.75 -2.49
C LEU A 101 13.79 -14.04 -2.56
N PHE A 102 14.23 -15.08 -1.84
CA PHE A 102 13.58 -16.37 -1.77
C PHE A 102 13.70 -16.96 -0.35
N ASP A 103 12.58 -17.41 0.21
CA ASP A 103 12.53 -18.10 1.51
C ASP A 103 11.87 -19.47 1.35
N ILE A 104 12.68 -20.53 1.37
CA ILE A 104 12.24 -21.93 1.30
C ILE A 104 11.38 -22.37 2.51
N GLY A 105 11.40 -21.61 3.60
CA GLY A 105 10.56 -21.84 4.77
C GLY A 105 9.12 -21.38 4.53
N PHE A 106 8.87 -20.56 3.50
CA PHE A 106 7.54 -20.16 3.11
C PHE A 106 6.83 -21.33 2.43
N ARG A 107 5.70 -21.77 2.97
CA ARG A 107 4.89 -22.80 2.33
C ARG A 107 4.46 -22.29 0.96
N TYR A 108 4.60 -23.13 -0.07
CA TYR A 108 4.37 -22.81 -1.48
C TYR A 108 3.30 -21.72 -1.65
N PRO A 109 3.70 -20.50 -2.05
CA PRO A 109 2.77 -19.39 -2.13
C PRO A 109 1.71 -19.67 -3.20
N ARG A 110 0.43 -19.66 -2.81
CA ARG A 110 -0.66 -19.67 -3.78
C ARG A 110 -0.66 -18.32 -4.49
N ARG A 111 -0.61 -18.32 -5.83
CA ARG A 111 -0.63 -17.10 -6.68
C ARG A 111 0.62 -16.22 -6.56
N ASP A 112 1.78 -16.86 -6.42
CA ASP A 112 3.05 -16.15 -6.46
C ASP A 112 3.37 -15.67 -7.89
N ASN A 113 3.24 -14.35 -8.11
CA ASN A 113 3.59 -13.70 -9.37
C ASN A 113 5.04 -13.15 -9.35
N THR A 114 5.94 -13.69 -8.53
CA THR A 114 7.36 -13.27 -8.49
C THR A 114 8.22 -13.78 -9.65
N VAL A 115 7.63 -14.44 -10.65
CA VAL A 115 8.38 -14.87 -11.85
C VAL A 115 8.71 -13.65 -12.72
N LEU A 116 9.81 -12.97 -12.39
CA LEU A 116 10.49 -12.09 -13.33
C LEU A 116 11.10 -12.97 -14.42
N VAL A 117 10.47 -12.97 -15.60
CA VAL A 117 11.07 -13.57 -16.79
C VAL A 117 12.30 -12.75 -17.13
N ASN A 118 13.49 -13.30 -16.90
CA ASN A 118 14.72 -12.76 -17.46
C ASN A 118 14.60 -12.90 -18.99
N LEU A 119 14.26 -11.80 -19.67
CA LEU A 119 14.51 -11.68 -21.10
C LEU A 119 15.97 -11.29 -21.26
N GLU A 120 16.84 -12.29 -21.32
CA GLU A 120 18.15 -12.10 -21.91
C GLU A 120 17.93 -11.77 -23.40
N ALA A 121 18.45 -10.62 -23.82
CA ALA A 121 18.60 -10.20 -25.21
C ALA A 121 20.07 -10.25 -25.60
#